data_AF-A0A318S9K1-F1
#
_entry.id   AF-A0A318S9K1-F1
#
_cell.length_a   1.000
_cell.length_b   1.000
_cell.length_c   1.000
_cell.angle_alpha   90.00
_cell.angle_beta   90.00
_cell.angle_gamma   90.00
#
_symmetry.space_group_name_H-M   'P 1'
#
loop_
_entity.id
_entity.type
_entity.pdbx_description
1 polymer ?
#
loop_
_entity_poly.entity_id
_entity_poly.type
_entity_poly.pdbx_seq_one_letter_code
_entity_poly.pdbx_strand_id
1 'polypeptide(L)' 'MEEDSGAQLIGSDGRVYVLRVWYEGQTGVRQWRASIRIGTNGERRHFATIDDCIEHLYGELSKR' A
#
# COMPACT_ATOMS: atom_id res chain seq x y z
N MET A 1 -12.71 22.29 -24.90
CA MET A 1 -11.36 22.14 -24.32
C MET A 1 -11.60 21.68 -22.91
N GLU A 2 -11.63 20.36 -22.72
CA GLU A 2 -11.86 19.74 -21.42
C GLU A 2 -10.55 19.79 -20.64
N GLU A 3 -10.38 20.81 -19.81
CA GLU A 3 -9.41 20.75 -18.72
C GLU A 3 -10.08 20.01 -17.57
N ASP A 4 -10.05 18.67 -17.69
CA ASP A 4 -10.35 17.74 -16.61
C ASP A 4 -9.45 18.14 -15.44
N SER A 5 -10.07 18.79 -14.46
CA SER A 5 -9.42 19.30 -13.27
C SER A 5 -9.07 18.09 -12.41
N GLY A 6 -7.95 17.43 -12.74
CA GLY A 6 -7.30 16.34 -12.01
C GLY A 6 -6.77 16.75 -10.63
N ALA A 7 -7.47 17.65 -9.95
CA ALA A 7 -7.03 18.40 -8.80
C ALA A 7 -7.97 18.20 -7.59
N GLN A 8 -8.60 17.04 -7.40
CA GLN A 8 -9.16 16.70 -6.07
C GLN A 8 -9.47 15.21 -5.84
N LEU A 9 -8.51 14.33 -6.10
CA LEU A 9 -8.65 12.92 -5.66
C LEU A 9 -7.58 12.53 -4.62
N ILE A 10 -6.89 13.50 -4.02
CA ILE A 10 -5.95 13.27 -2.93
C ILE A 10 -6.74 13.03 -1.62
N GLY A 11 -7.01 11.75 -1.36
CA GLY A 11 -6.82 11.09 -0.06
C GLY A 11 -7.44 11.69 1.19
N SER A 12 -8.75 11.46 1.39
CA SER A 12 -9.43 11.60 2.70
C SER A 12 -10.15 10.33 3.16
N ASP A 13 -10.21 9.27 2.33
CA ASP A 13 -10.99 8.08 2.66
C ASP A 13 -10.33 7.20 3.75
N GLY A 14 -9.04 7.40 3.96
CA GLY A 14 -8.27 6.58 4.87
C GLY A 14 -8.31 5.08 4.54
N ARG A 15 -8.74 4.70 3.34
CA ARG A 15 -8.83 3.29 3.01
C ARG A 15 -7.44 2.79 2.70
N VAL A 16 -7.13 1.60 3.18
CA VAL A 16 -5.89 0.93 2.81
C VAL A 16 -6.23 -0.18 1.83
N TYR A 17 -5.57 -0.17 0.68
CA TYR A 17 -5.74 -1.15 -0.37
C TYR A 17 -4.52 -2.06 -0.39
N VAL A 18 -4.71 -3.35 -0.12
CA VAL A 18 -3.68 -4.37 -0.36
C VAL A 18 -3.66 -4.66 -1.85
N LEU A 19 -2.57 -4.30 -2.53
CA LEU A 19 -2.47 -4.40 -3.99
C LEU A 19 -1.98 -5.77 -4.43
N ARG A 20 -1.06 -6.36 -3.66
CA ARG A 20 -0.47 -7.66 -3.98
C ARG A 20 0.12 -8.29 -2.73
N VAL A 21 -0.09 -9.59 -2.61
CA VAL A 21 0.67 -10.49 -1.73
C VAL A 21 1.27 -11.56 -2.63
N TRP A 22 2.56 -11.83 -2.50
CA TRP A 22 3.22 -12.84 -3.33
C TRP A 22 4.35 -13.51 -2.58
N TYR A 23 4.57 -14.77 -2.90
CA TYR A 23 5.73 -15.52 -2.43
C TYR A 23 6.89 -15.27 -3.38
N GLU A 24 8.01 -14.80 -2.85
CA GLU A 24 9.26 -14.70 -3.60
C GLU A 24 10.16 -15.88 -3.20
N GLY A 25 10.44 -16.75 -4.17
CA GLY A 25 11.18 -18.00 -4.00
C GLY A 25 12.42 -18.10 -4.88
N GLN A 26 13.07 -16.98 -5.19
CA GLN A 26 14.37 -17.01 -5.87
C GLN A 26 15.47 -17.53 -4.92
N THR A 27 16.48 -18.20 -5.46
CA THR A 27 17.58 -18.81 -4.71
C THR A 27 18.17 -17.83 -3.68
N GLY A 28 18.01 -18.15 -2.39
CA GLY A 28 18.52 -17.38 -1.25
C GLY A 28 17.46 -16.59 -0.47
N VAL A 29 16.29 -16.33 -1.05
CA VAL A 29 15.22 -15.59 -0.38
C VAL A 29 13.89 -16.32 -0.59
N ARG A 30 13.33 -16.82 0.51
CA ARG A 30 12.06 -17.57 0.54
C ARG A 30 11.12 -16.87 1.50
N GLN A 31 10.41 -15.85 1.02
CA GLN A 31 9.57 -15.04 1.88
C GLN A 31 8.32 -14.52 1.19
N TRP A 32 7.29 -14.28 1.98
CA TRP A 32 6.09 -13.59 1.54
C TRP A 32 6.31 -12.08 1.58
N ARG A 33 5.92 -11.41 0.51
CA ARG A 33 5.98 -9.96 0.35
C ARG A 33 4.59 -9.39 0.15
N ALA A 34 4.45 -8.11 0.47
CA ALA A 34 3.23 -7.36 0.25
C ALA A 34 3.51 -5.99 -0.39
N SER A 35 2.49 -5.44 -1.02
CA SER A 35 2.47 -4.02 -1.38
C SER A 35 1.09 -3.45 -1.17
N ILE A 36 1.02 -2.23 -0.66
CA ILE A 36 -0.24 -1.54 -0.37
C ILE A 36 -0.26 -0.16 -1.02
N ARG A 37 -1.44 0.46 -0.98
CA ARG A 37 -1.64 1.89 -1.26
C ARG A 37 -2.61 2.47 -0.24
N ILE A 38 -2.32 3.67 0.24
CA ILE A 38 -3.24 4.43 1.11
C ILE A 38 -4.05 5.38 0.23
N GLY A 39 -5.37 5.29 0.29
CA GLY A 39 -6.26 6.00 -0.63
C GLY A 39 -6.15 5.50 -2.07
N THR A 40 -6.95 6.09 -2.95
CA THR A 40 -7.00 5.73 -4.37
C THR A 40 -5.78 6.22 -5.15
N ASN A 41 -5.16 7.32 -4.71
CA ASN A 41 -4.03 7.97 -5.38
C ASN A 41 -2.75 8.02 -4.57
N GLY A 42 -2.68 7.30 -3.44
CA GLY A 42 -1.43 7.24 -2.69
C GLY A 42 -0.32 6.52 -3.44
N GLU A 43 0.89 6.68 -2.93
CA GLU A 43 2.05 5.94 -3.42
C GLU A 43 1.91 4.44 -3.09
N ARG A 44 2.37 3.59 -4.01
CA ARG A 44 2.49 2.15 -3.75
C ARG A 44 3.70 1.90 -2.86
N ARG A 45 3.47 1.37 -1.67
CA ARG A 45 4.53 0.95 -0.75
C ARG A 45 4.75 -0.56 -0.85
N HIS A 46 6.01 -0.98 -0.88
CA HIS A 46 6.42 -2.38 -0.88
C HIS A 46 6.99 -2.77 0.48
N PHE A 47 6.71 -4.00 0.91
CA PHE A 47 7.19 -4.57 2.16
C PHE A 47 8.00 -5.84 1.90
N ALA A 48 9.11 -5.98 2.63
CA ALA A 48 9.99 -7.13 2.50
C ALA A 48 9.40 -8.37 3.17
N THR A 49 8.64 -8.17 4.24
CA THR A 49 7.90 -9.22 4.95
C THR A 49 6.42 -8.84 5.08
N ILE A 50 5.58 -9.81 5.46
CA ILE A 50 4.18 -9.55 5.81
C ILE A 50 4.07 -8.85 7.17
N ASP A 51 4.97 -9.14 8.10
CA ASP A 51 4.96 -8.55 9.43
C ASP A 51 5.22 -7.04 9.38
N ASP A 52 6.19 -6.58 8.58
CA ASP A 52 6.43 -5.14 8.36
C ASP A 52 5.20 -4.44 7.78
N CYS A 53 4.47 -5.12 6.89
CA CYS A 53 3.24 -4.60 6.31
C CYS A 53 2.15 -4.46 7.38
N ILE A 54 1.99 -5.47 8.24
CA ILE A 54 1.01 -5.48 9.33
C ILE A 54 1.33 -4.39 10.36
N GLU A 55 2.59 -4.26 10.77
CA GLU A 55 3.02 -3.22 11.71
C GLU A 55 2.72 -1.82 11.17
N HIS A 56 3.02 -1.58 9.89
CA HIS A 56 2.68 -0.32 9.25
C HIS A 56 1.16 -0.07 9.24
N LEU A 57 0.35 -1.08 8.91
CA LEU A 57 -1.11 -0.97 8.93
C LEU A 57 -1.65 -0.62 10.31
N TYR A 58 -1.14 -1.25 11.38
CA TYR A 58 -1.52 -0.91 12.74
C TYR A 58 -1.20 0.54 13.08
N GLY A 59 0.00 1.02 12.71
CA GLY A 59 0.37 2.42 12.90
C GLY A 59 -0.56 3.39 12.17
N GLU A 60 -0.94 3.09 10.93
CA GLU A 60 -1.83 3.94 10.13
C GLU A 60 -3.29 3.91 10.60
N LEU A 61 -3.77 2.76 11.10
CA LEU A 61 -5.12 2.63 11.65
C LEU A 61 -5.24 3.20 13.06
N SER A 62 -4.17 3.20 13.85
CA SER A 62 -4.17 3.74 15.23
C SER A 62 -4.05 5.26 15.30
N LYS A 63 -3.64 5.91 14.20
CA LYS A 63 -3.56 7.39 14.09
C LYS A 63 -4.93 8.06 13.83
N ARG A 64 -6.01 7.28 13.77
CA ARG A 64 -7.38 7.75 13.54
C ARG A 64 -8.24 7.56 14.76
#